data_AF-A0A515A0N7-F1
#
_entry.id   AF-A0A515A0N7-F1
#
_cell.length_a   1.000
_cell.length_b   1.000
_cell.length_c   1.000
_cell.angle_alpha   90.00
_cell.angle_beta   90.00
_cell.angle_gamma   90.00
#
_symmetry.space_group_name_H-M   'P 1'
#
loop_
_entity.id
_entity.type
_entity.pdbx_description
1 polymer ?
#
loop_
_entity_poly.entity_id
_entity_poly.type
_entity_poly.pdbx_seq_one_letter_code
_entity_poly.pdbx_strand_id
1 'polypeptide(L)'
;MVSSHAHTRPAMFINRFVVILFLIGVCSCQHQSTQPAPIVLKDAPCDCPFISDQPSYTVNQTPDSLTQYYLAVWKRKFIQRNGLDDARFNAAIKYVSGTLFNWQLGVSFRVDFMYQLDWLSIRHHEQFMVYYDPGTTKDFAISLPRGVYLTEAQIPSRGLWDDYQPIQIGAKLAFGSCAAACQALKTKTGFPVLKPNGVSFYPSFQLPALPTGEPYLFSAGTIDSTMNRCVSGRINLVTGSAQAEEGPCRIE
;
A
#
# COMPACT_ATOMS: atom_id res chain seq x y z
N MET A 1 -2.13 -22.13 64.87
CA MET A 1 -2.34 -23.59 64.96
C MET A 1 -1.95 -24.15 63.60
N VAL A 2 -0.68 -24.51 63.38
CA VAL A 2 -0.05 -25.80 63.76
C VAL A 2 -0.88 -26.97 63.25
N SER A 3 -0.47 -27.62 62.16
CA SER A 3 0.17 -28.93 62.29
C SER A 3 0.86 -29.35 60.99
N SER A 4 2.17 -29.56 61.13
CA SER A 4 3.01 -30.43 60.32
C SER A 4 2.54 -31.89 60.47
N HIS A 5 2.69 -32.71 59.41
CA HIS A 5 3.35 -34.01 59.57
C HIS A 5 3.94 -34.50 58.25
N ALA A 6 5.23 -34.83 58.35
CA ALA A 6 6.08 -35.49 57.38
C ALA A 6 6.08 -37.03 57.60
N HIS A 7 6.90 -37.70 56.78
CA HIS A 7 7.38 -39.10 56.90
C HIS A 7 6.47 -40.18 56.29
N THR A 8 6.94 -41.21 55.57
CA THR A 8 8.31 -41.70 55.24
C THR A 8 8.21 -42.74 54.11
N ARG A 9 9.31 -42.87 53.34
CA ARG A 9 9.71 -43.97 52.42
C ARG A 9 9.60 -45.38 53.10
N PRO A 10 9.62 -46.56 52.42
CA PRO A 10 10.70 -46.97 51.48
C PRO A 10 10.46 -48.14 50.47
N ALA A 11 11.57 -48.46 49.76
CA ALA A 11 12.02 -49.75 49.21
C ALA A 11 11.32 -50.30 47.94
N MET A 12 11.98 -50.27 46.77
CA MET A 12 13.01 -51.22 46.26
C MET A 12 12.37 -52.53 45.75
N PHE A 13 12.36 -52.76 44.44
CA PHE A 13 12.57 -54.09 43.84
C PHE A 13 13.03 -54.00 42.39
N ILE A 14 13.96 -54.90 42.09
CA ILE A 14 14.74 -55.12 40.87
C ILE A 14 13.91 -55.94 39.86
N ASN A 15 13.97 -55.60 38.57
CA ASN A 15 13.71 -56.53 37.45
C ASN A 15 14.44 -55.98 36.21
N ARG A 16 15.62 -56.53 35.85
CA ARG A 16 15.85 -57.65 34.92
C ARG A 16 15.32 -57.40 33.50
N PHE A 17 16.26 -57.27 32.56
CA PHE A 17 16.24 -57.72 31.14
C PHE A 17 15.09 -57.18 30.26
N VAL A 18 15.32 -56.61 29.08
CA VAL A 18 15.98 -57.21 27.91
C VAL A 18 16.48 -56.07 27.02
N VAL A 19 17.76 -56.10 26.65
CA VAL A 19 18.32 -55.24 25.59
C VAL A 19 18.02 -55.92 24.25
N ILE A 20 17.05 -55.41 23.51
CA ILE A 20 16.83 -55.80 22.11
C ILE A 20 17.66 -54.85 21.24
N LEU A 21 18.82 -55.34 20.79
CA LEU A 21 19.62 -54.69 19.75
C LEU A 21 18.91 -54.86 18.40
N PHE A 22 18.08 -53.89 18.03
CA PHE A 22 17.63 -53.73 16.65
C PHE A 22 18.74 -53.07 15.83
N LEU A 23 19.54 -53.88 15.14
CA LEU A 23 20.38 -53.45 14.04
C LEU A 23 19.49 -53.10 12.84
N ILE A 24 18.84 -51.92 12.90
CA ILE A 24 18.26 -51.30 11.71
C ILE A 24 19.43 -50.68 10.96
N GLY A 25 19.84 -51.33 9.87
CA GLY A 25 20.74 -50.76 8.89
C GLY A 25 20.09 -49.52 8.28
N VAL A 26 20.32 -48.37 8.90
CA VAL A 26 19.95 -47.07 8.36
C VAL A 26 20.90 -46.82 7.19
N CYS A 27 20.50 -47.22 5.99
CA CYS A 27 20.98 -46.58 4.78
C CYS A 27 20.57 -45.10 4.89
N SER A 28 21.42 -44.33 5.56
CA SER A 28 21.33 -42.89 5.60
C SER A 28 21.73 -42.42 4.21
N CYS A 29 20.77 -42.45 3.28
CA CYS A 29 20.78 -41.51 2.17
C CYS A 29 20.80 -40.14 2.83
N GLN A 30 22.00 -39.62 3.09
CA GLN A 30 22.21 -38.22 3.39
C GLN A 30 21.70 -37.49 2.16
N HIS A 31 20.41 -37.14 2.20
CA HIS A 31 19.84 -36.15 1.32
C HIS A 31 20.57 -34.88 1.72
N GLN A 32 21.71 -34.66 1.07
CA GLN A 32 22.49 -33.44 1.22
C GLN A 32 21.54 -32.37 0.70
N SER A 33 20.84 -31.73 1.63
CA SER A 33 20.10 -30.51 1.37
C SER A 33 21.15 -29.55 0.88
N THR A 34 21.25 -29.42 -0.44
CA THR A 34 21.99 -28.35 -1.08
C THR A 34 21.23 -27.09 -0.70
N GLN A 35 21.53 -26.55 0.49
CA GLN A 35 21.12 -25.20 0.84
C GLN A 35 21.63 -24.34 -0.32
N PRO A 36 20.72 -23.70 -1.09
CA PRO A 36 21.12 -22.87 -2.20
C PRO A 36 22.09 -21.83 -1.66
N ALA A 37 23.18 -21.60 -2.39
CA ALA A 37 24.20 -20.64 -1.99
C ALA A 37 23.53 -19.29 -1.68
N PRO A 38 23.90 -18.62 -0.58
CA PRO A 38 23.34 -17.32 -0.24
C PRO A 38 23.54 -16.37 -1.42
N ILE A 39 22.43 -15.82 -1.92
CA ILE A 39 22.48 -14.78 -2.94
C ILE A 39 22.91 -13.50 -2.21
N VAL A 40 24.22 -13.27 -2.21
CA VAL A 40 24.85 -12.04 -1.69
C VAL A 40 24.31 -10.84 -2.47
N LEU A 41 24.12 -9.72 -1.77
CA LEU A 41 23.76 -8.39 -2.29
C LEU A 41 24.40 -8.15 -3.69
N LYS A 42 23.60 -8.29 -4.73
CA LYS A 42 23.96 -7.85 -6.09
C LYS A 42 23.25 -6.54 -6.36
N ASP A 43 23.93 -5.63 -7.03
CA ASP A 43 23.32 -4.39 -7.46
C ASP A 43 22.13 -4.69 -8.40
N ALA A 44 20.94 -4.21 -8.03
CA ALA A 44 19.74 -4.38 -8.83
C ALA A 44 19.65 -3.28 -9.90
N PRO A 45 19.09 -3.49 -11.09
CA PRO A 45 18.91 -2.38 -12.02
C PRO A 45 17.85 -1.38 -11.51
N CYS A 46 18.04 -0.09 -11.81
CA CYS A 46 17.06 0.96 -11.52
C CYS A 46 16.03 1.11 -12.66
N ASP A 47 15.44 -0.02 -13.07
CA ASP A 47 14.38 -0.06 -14.07
C ASP A 47 13.04 0.36 -13.43
N CYS A 48 12.23 1.15 -14.15
CA CYS A 48 11.00 1.72 -13.62
C CYS A 48 9.77 1.26 -14.40
N PRO A 49 9.33 0.01 -14.20
CA PRO A 49 8.31 -0.63 -15.04
C PRO A 49 6.93 0.04 -14.93
N PHE A 50 6.60 0.60 -13.76
CA PHE A 50 5.31 1.22 -13.47
C PHE A 50 5.07 2.58 -14.16
N ILE A 51 6.05 3.13 -14.87
CA ILE A 51 5.83 4.31 -15.73
C ILE A 51 5.15 3.90 -17.06
N SER A 52 5.27 2.62 -17.45
CA SER A 52 4.79 2.14 -18.75
C SER A 52 3.37 1.56 -18.74
N ASP A 53 2.88 1.12 -17.57
CA ASP A 53 1.52 0.58 -17.44
C ASP A 53 0.51 1.73 -17.36
N GLN A 54 0.29 2.39 -18.50
CA GLN A 54 -0.89 3.21 -18.71
C GLN A 54 -2.09 2.31 -18.41
N PRO A 55 -2.97 2.67 -17.46
CA PRO A 55 -4.14 1.87 -17.20
C PRO A 55 -4.93 1.77 -18.51
N SER A 56 -5.11 0.54 -18.98
CA SER A 56 -6.01 0.25 -20.10
C SER A 56 -7.43 0.48 -19.62
N TYR A 57 -7.83 1.75 -19.56
CA TYR A 57 -9.24 2.04 -19.44
C TYR A 57 -9.86 1.73 -20.78
N THR A 58 -10.75 0.75 -20.79
CA THR A 58 -11.63 0.52 -21.91
C THR A 58 -12.58 1.72 -21.98
N VAL A 59 -12.19 2.76 -22.74
CA VAL A 59 -12.97 3.99 -23.02
C VAL A 59 -14.32 3.69 -23.70
N ASN A 60 -14.60 2.44 -24.01
CA ASN A 60 -15.78 2.02 -24.78
C ASN A 60 -17.07 1.95 -23.97
N GLN A 61 -17.09 2.37 -22.71
CA GLN A 61 -18.34 2.62 -21.98
C GLN A 61 -18.51 4.12 -21.81
N THR A 62 -19.39 4.71 -22.60
CA THR A 62 -19.95 6.03 -22.30
C THR A 62 -20.63 5.91 -20.93
N PRO A 63 -20.14 6.60 -19.88
CA PRO A 63 -20.72 6.45 -18.56
C PRO A 63 -22.19 6.88 -18.58
N ASP A 64 -23.03 6.27 -17.74
CA ASP A 64 -24.42 6.71 -17.59
C ASP A 64 -24.51 8.17 -17.09
N SER A 65 -25.69 8.78 -17.21
CA SER A 65 -25.89 10.19 -16.87
C SER A 65 -25.59 10.53 -15.40
N LEU A 66 -25.77 9.58 -14.48
CA LEU A 66 -25.51 9.76 -13.06
C LEU A 66 -24.01 9.68 -12.76
N THR A 67 -23.31 8.74 -13.39
CA THR A 67 -21.85 8.61 -13.33
C THR A 67 -21.18 9.85 -13.92
N GLN A 68 -21.66 10.36 -15.05
CA GLN A 68 -21.19 11.63 -15.63
C GLN A 68 -21.44 12.82 -14.72
N TYR A 69 -22.61 12.88 -14.06
CA TYR A 69 -22.92 13.92 -13.09
C TYR A 69 -21.88 13.96 -11.96
N TYR A 70 -21.63 12.83 -11.30
CA TYR A 70 -20.68 12.78 -10.18
C TYR A 70 -19.24 12.95 -10.61
N LEU A 71 -18.87 12.54 -11.82
CA LEU A 71 -17.57 12.83 -12.39
C LEU A 71 -17.35 14.35 -12.56
N ALA A 72 -18.38 15.07 -13.03
CA ALA A 72 -18.34 16.52 -13.15
C ALA A 72 -18.27 17.22 -11.77
N VAL A 73 -19.02 16.71 -10.79
CA VAL A 73 -18.95 17.18 -9.38
C VAL A 73 -17.54 16.98 -8.83
N TRP A 74 -16.97 15.79 -9.00
CA TRP A 74 -15.60 15.50 -8.57
C TRP A 74 -14.59 16.46 -9.20
N LYS A 75 -14.63 16.64 -10.52
CA LYS A 75 -13.70 17.56 -11.22
C LYS A 75 -13.76 18.97 -10.64
N ARG A 76 -14.97 19.53 -10.44
CA ARG A 76 -15.13 20.87 -9.85
C ARG A 76 -14.55 20.96 -8.45
N LYS A 77 -14.87 20.00 -7.58
CA LYS A 77 -14.33 19.95 -6.21
C LYS A 77 -12.81 19.76 -6.20
N PHE A 78 -12.26 18.93 -7.10
CA PHE A 78 -10.83 18.73 -7.24
C PHE A 78 -10.11 20.02 -7.66
N ILE A 79 -10.63 20.71 -8.68
CA ILE A 79 -10.11 22.00 -9.15
C ILE A 79 -10.14 23.03 -8.02
N GLN A 80 -11.27 23.15 -7.32
CA GLN A 80 -11.45 24.08 -6.22
C GLN A 80 -10.48 23.80 -5.07
N ARG A 81 -10.38 22.54 -4.63
CA ARG A 81 -9.52 22.12 -3.51
C ARG A 81 -8.04 22.35 -3.78
N ASN A 82 -7.62 22.24 -5.03
CA ASN A 82 -6.22 22.34 -5.44
C ASN A 82 -5.85 23.67 -6.10
N GLY A 83 -6.77 24.65 -6.14
CA GLY A 83 -6.52 25.96 -6.75
C GLY A 83 -6.08 25.88 -8.21
N LEU A 84 -6.76 25.03 -8.99
CA LEU A 84 -6.48 24.84 -10.42
C LEU A 84 -7.47 25.62 -11.28
N ASP A 85 -7.11 25.76 -12.56
CA ASP A 85 -8.05 26.04 -13.63
C ASP A 85 -8.22 24.78 -14.49
N ASP A 86 -9.14 24.81 -15.45
CA ASP A 86 -9.39 23.69 -16.36
C ASP A 86 -8.14 23.28 -17.16
N ALA A 87 -7.32 24.24 -17.60
CA ALA A 87 -6.14 23.96 -18.40
C ALA A 87 -5.08 23.19 -17.59
N ARG A 88 -4.79 23.64 -16.37
CA ARG A 88 -3.88 22.98 -15.42
C ARG A 88 -4.41 21.62 -14.98
N PHE A 89 -5.72 21.50 -14.75
CA PHE A 89 -6.35 20.20 -14.48
C PHE A 89 -6.14 19.23 -15.66
N ASN A 90 -6.52 19.63 -16.87
CA ASN A 90 -6.40 18.77 -18.05
C ASN A 90 -4.95 18.43 -18.40
N ALA A 91 -3.98 19.28 -18.03
CA ALA A 91 -2.55 19.02 -18.20
C ALA A 91 -2.04 17.97 -17.19
N ALA A 92 -2.45 18.08 -15.92
CA ALA A 92 -1.93 17.26 -14.83
C ALA A 92 -2.72 15.95 -14.60
N ILE A 93 -3.99 15.89 -14.97
CA ILE A 93 -4.88 14.77 -14.70
C ILE A 93 -5.26 14.08 -16.01
N LYS A 94 -4.92 12.79 -16.11
CA LYS A 94 -5.12 11.95 -17.30
C LYS A 94 -5.90 10.69 -16.95
N TYR A 95 -6.45 10.03 -17.96
CA TYR A 95 -7.06 8.70 -17.83
C TYR A 95 -8.09 8.60 -16.69
N VAL A 96 -9.06 9.51 -16.71
CA VAL A 96 -10.08 9.60 -15.66
C VAL A 96 -11.22 8.64 -15.94
N SER A 97 -11.57 7.82 -14.95
CA SER A 97 -12.75 6.95 -14.97
C SER A 97 -13.54 7.08 -13.67
N GLY A 98 -14.86 7.16 -13.76
CA GLY A 98 -15.75 7.16 -12.61
C GLY A 98 -16.62 5.90 -12.58
N THR A 99 -16.86 5.37 -11.39
CA THR A 99 -17.71 4.20 -11.16
C THR A 99 -18.57 4.39 -9.91
N LEU A 100 -19.83 4.00 -9.99
CA LEU A 100 -20.71 3.86 -8.83
C LEU A 100 -20.54 2.46 -8.23
N PHE A 101 -20.24 2.40 -6.94
CA PHE A 101 -20.04 1.17 -6.20
C PHE A 101 -21.05 1.07 -5.06
N ASN A 102 -21.78 -0.04 -5.01
CA ASN A 102 -22.70 -0.34 -3.92
C ASN A 102 -21.91 -0.85 -2.71
N TRP A 103 -22.12 -0.19 -1.57
CA TRP A 103 -21.59 -0.60 -0.28
C TRP A 103 -22.74 -0.74 0.72
N GLN A 104 -22.49 -1.32 1.90
CA GLN A 104 -23.52 -1.68 2.88
C GLN A 104 -24.30 -0.45 3.38
N LEU A 105 -23.70 0.73 3.32
CA LEU A 105 -24.29 1.99 3.77
C LEU A 105 -24.89 2.83 2.63
N GLY A 106 -24.91 2.31 1.39
CA GLY A 106 -25.47 3.01 0.23
C GLY A 106 -24.58 2.91 -1.00
N VAL A 107 -24.36 4.04 -1.68
CA VAL A 107 -23.56 4.08 -2.92
C VAL A 107 -22.42 5.08 -2.77
N SER A 108 -21.21 4.64 -3.12
CA SER A 108 -20.04 5.49 -3.25
C SER A 108 -19.76 5.76 -4.72
N PHE A 109 -19.35 6.97 -5.04
CA PHE A 109 -18.72 7.28 -6.31
C PHE A 109 -17.20 7.19 -6.11
N ARG A 110 -16.57 6.34 -6.91
CA ARG A 110 -15.13 6.19 -6.98
C ARG A 110 -14.65 6.75 -8.31
N VAL A 111 -13.56 7.52 -8.26
CA VAL A 111 -12.86 7.99 -9.44
C VAL A 111 -11.44 7.47 -9.38
N ASP A 112 -10.99 6.86 -10.46
CA ASP A 112 -9.60 6.51 -10.69
C ASP A 112 -9.04 7.43 -11.78
N PHE A 113 -7.81 7.92 -11.59
CA PHE A 113 -7.14 8.80 -12.54
C PHE A 113 -5.62 8.64 -12.45
N MET A 114 -4.91 9.19 -13.44
CA MET A 114 -3.46 9.33 -13.43
C MET A 114 -3.09 10.80 -13.20
N TYR A 115 -2.23 11.04 -12.22
CA TYR A 115 -1.59 12.34 -12.03
C TYR A 115 -0.21 12.36 -12.70
N GLN A 116 -0.02 13.28 -13.64
CA GLN A 116 1.21 13.50 -14.39
C GLN A 116 2.00 14.67 -13.79
N LEU A 117 3.28 14.43 -13.50
CA LEU A 117 4.22 15.43 -13.00
C LEU A 117 5.61 15.20 -13.59
N ASP A 118 6.05 16.04 -14.52
CA ASP A 118 7.30 15.85 -15.28
C ASP A 118 7.38 14.44 -15.88
N TRP A 119 8.35 13.61 -15.46
CA TRP A 119 8.51 12.22 -15.89
C TRP A 119 7.66 11.22 -15.09
N LEU A 120 7.05 11.65 -13.99
CA LEU A 120 6.33 10.81 -13.05
C LEU A 120 4.84 10.72 -13.42
N SER A 121 4.31 9.51 -13.43
CA SER A 121 2.87 9.25 -13.53
C SER A 121 2.44 8.40 -12.34
N ILE A 122 1.46 8.87 -11.56
CA ILE A 122 0.95 8.17 -10.36
C ILE A 122 -0.51 7.84 -10.57
N ARG A 123 -0.86 6.56 -10.42
CA ARG A 123 -2.25 6.14 -10.37
C ARG A 123 -2.81 6.55 -9.02
N HIS A 124 -3.95 7.23 -9.05
CA HIS A 124 -4.65 7.66 -7.87
C HIS A 124 -6.12 7.32 -7.94
N HIS A 125 -6.75 7.26 -6.78
CA HIS A 125 -8.19 7.16 -6.70
C HIS A 125 -8.71 8.04 -5.57
N GLU A 126 -9.89 8.60 -5.78
CA GLU A 126 -10.66 9.26 -4.74
C GLU A 126 -12.03 8.60 -4.65
N GLN A 127 -12.63 8.63 -3.48
CA GLN A 127 -13.95 8.07 -3.26
C GLN A 127 -14.76 8.95 -2.32
N PHE A 128 -16.05 9.10 -2.59
CA PHE A 128 -16.99 9.76 -1.68
C PHE A 128 -18.39 9.16 -1.76
N MET A 129 -19.16 9.32 -0.69
CA MET A 129 -20.55 8.85 -0.63
C MET A 129 -21.47 9.74 -1.48
N VAL A 130 -22.36 9.11 -2.26
CA VAL A 130 -23.34 9.80 -3.11
C VAL A 130 -24.78 9.38 -2.86
N TYR A 131 -25.00 8.35 -2.06
CA TYR A 131 -26.32 7.90 -1.63
C TYR A 131 -26.17 7.18 -0.29
N TYR A 132 -27.08 7.47 0.65
CA TYR A 132 -27.17 6.77 1.93
C TYR A 132 -28.44 5.92 1.97
N ASP A 133 -28.26 4.61 2.23
CA ASP A 133 -29.38 3.67 2.34
C ASP A 133 -30.15 3.93 3.65
N PRO A 134 -31.44 4.29 3.61
CA PRO A 134 -32.22 4.58 4.81
C PRO A 134 -32.39 3.37 5.74
N GLY A 135 -32.28 2.14 5.22
CA GLY A 135 -32.39 0.90 6.00
C GLY A 135 -31.17 0.64 6.88
N THR A 136 -29.96 0.96 6.40
CA THR A 136 -28.70 0.62 7.06
C THR A 136 -27.98 1.82 7.69
N THR A 137 -28.40 3.05 7.40
CA THR A 137 -27.74 4.29 7.86
C THR A 137 -28.45 5.01 9.02
N LYS A 138 -29.23 4.27 9.81
CA LYS A 138 -29.96 4.81 10.97
C LYS A 138 -28.98 5.41 11.98
N ASP A 139 -29.28 6.63 12.42
CA ASP A 139 -28.59 7.37 13.49
C ASP A 139 -27.10 7.73 13.29
N PHE A 140 -26.59 7.81 12.05
CA PHE A 140 -25.36 8.60 11.84
C PHE A 140 -25.61 10.08 12.19
N ALA A 141 -24.67 10.70 12.92
CA ALA A 141 -24.69 12.11 13.33
C ALA A 141 -24.46 13.12 12.17
N ILE A 142 -24.94 12.79 10.96
CA ILE A 142 -24.81 13.58 9.75
C ILE A 142 -26.20 13.92 9.21
N SER A 143 -26.49 15.22 9.13
CA SER A 143 -27.75 15.76 8.58
C SER A 143 -27.71 15.74 7.05
N LEU A 144 -27.68 14.55 6.47
CA LEU A 144 -27.72 14.32 5.02
C LEU A 144 -28.99 13.57 4.64
N PRO A 145 -29.60 13.87 3.47
CA PRO A 145 -30.80 13.17 3.04
C PRO A 145 -30.47 11.70 2.72
N ARG A 146 -31.41 10.82 3.07
CA ARG A 146 -31.32 9.36 2.85
C ARG A 146 -32.33 8.93 1.80
N GLY A 147 -32.06 7.82 1.12
CA GLY A 147 -32.96 7.30 0.08
C GLY A 147 -32.96 8.11 -1.21
N VAL A 148 -32.03 9.07 -1.34
CA VAL A 148 -31.86 9.90 -2.54
C VAL A 148 -30.38 10.09 -2.84
N TYR A 149 -30.08 10.25 -4.12
CA TYR A 149 -28.75 10.63 -4.59
C TYR A 149 -28.45 12.07 -4.20
N LEU A 150 -27.26 12.32 -3.64
CA LEU A 150 -26.86 13.61 -3.12
C LEU A 150 -26.57 14.61 -4.24
N THR A 151 -27.00 15.84 -4.03
CA THR A 151 -26.56 16.96 -4.87
C THR A 151 -25.12 17.38 -4.50
N GLU A 152 -24.45 18.10 -5.40
CA GLU A 152 -23.11 18.67 -5.16
C GLU A 152 -22.99 19.45 -3.83
N ALA A 153 -24.03 20.19 -3.46
CA ALA A 153 -24.08 20.98 -2.23
C ALA A 153 -24.19 20.11 -0.96
N GLN A 154 -24.69 18.88 -1.10
CA GLN A 154 -24.84 17.91 -0.01
C GLN A 154 -23.62 17.00 0.13
N ILE A 155 -22.74 16.94 -0.89
CA ILE A 155 -21.48 16.20 -0.81
C ILE A 155 -20.46 17.05 -0.04
N PRO A 156 -20.04 16.64 1.17
CA PRO A 156 -19.08 17.39 1.95
C PRO A 156 -17.73 17.48 1.23
N SER A 157 -16.93 18.51 1.55
CA SER A 157 -15.55 18.61 1.05
C SER A 157 -14.62 17.55 1.63
N ARG A 158 -14.99 17.00 2.81
CA ARG A 158 -14.42 15.83 3.47
C ARG A 158 -15.52 15.11 4.25
N GLY A 159 -15.98 13.97 3.76
CA GLY A 159 -16.92 13.08 4.44
C GLY A 159 -16.23 12.07 5.37
N LEU A 160 -17.02 11.46 6.26
CA LEU A 160 -16.58 10.42 7.21
C LEU A 160 -15.99 9.16 6.53
N TRP A 161 -16.27 8.97 5.25
CA TRP A 161 -15.90 7.79 4.46
C TRP A 161 -15.23 8.16 3.15
N ASP A 162 -14.78 9.42 3.03
CA ASP A 162 -14.17 9.89 1.80
C ASP A 162 -12.67 9.61 1.84
N ASP A 163 -12.18 8.91 0.81
CA ASP A 163 -10.75 8.75 0.60
C ASP A 163 -10.26 9.92 -0.26
N TYR A 164 -9.89 11.00 0.43
CA TYR A 164 -9.20 12.13 -0.18
C TYR A 164 -7.77 12.18 0.34
N GLN A 165 -6.84 11.64 -0.43
CA GLN A 165 -5.43 11.83 -0.12
C GLN A 165 -4.97 13.20 -0.66
N PRO A 166 -4.22 13.98 0.12
CA PRO A 166 -3.67 15.22 -0.38
C PRO A 166 -2.70 14.93 -1.53
N ILE A 167 -2.78 15.74 -2.59
CA ILE A 167 -1.83 15.73 -3.71
C ILE A 167 -1.20 17.12 -3.78
N GLN A 168 0.13 17.19 -3.83
CA GLN A 168 0.83 18.45 -4.05
C GLN A 168 0.92 18.76 -5.54
N ILE A 169 -0.05 19.53 -6.03
CA ILE A 169 -0.07 19.92 -7.43
C ILE A 169 1.07 20.89 -7.75
N GLY A 170 1.82 20.60 -8.83
CA GLY A 170 2.90 21.46 -9.32
C GLY A 170 4.18 21.41 -8.48
N ALA A 171 4.36 20.40 -7.63
CA ALA A 171 5.62 20.16 -6.96
C ALA A 171 6.75 19.95 -7.98
N LYS A 172 7.94 20.51 -7.73
CA LYS A 172 9.10 20.25 -8.59
C LYS A 172 9.81 18.99 -8.10
N LEU A 173 10.03 18.03 -8.99
CA LEU A 173 10.79 16.83 -8.64
C LEU A 173 12.27 17.17 -8.43
N ALA A 174 12.87 16.62 -7.38
CA ALA A 174 14.31 16.75 -7.08
C ALA A 174 15.19 15.96 -8.06
N PHE A 175 14.61 14.99 -8.75
CA PHE A 175 15.31 14.07 -9.65
C PHE A 175 14.79 14.21 -11.08
N GLY A 176 15.69 14.20 -12.05
CA GLY A 176 15.33 14.30 -13.48
C GLY A 176 14.77 13.01 -14.09
N SER A 177 14.84 11.88 -13.36
CA SER A 177 14.28 10.59 -13.79
C SER A 177 14.08 9.64 -12.61
N CYS A 178 13.29 8.60 -12.82
CA CYS A 178 13.13 7.51 -11.87
C CYS A 178 14.46 6.78 -11.58
N ALA A 179 15.28 6.56 -12.62
CA ALA A 179 16.60 5.95 -12.45
C ALA A 179 17.50 6.81 -11.53
N ALA A 180 17.48 8.14 -11.69
CA ALA A 180 18.23 9.04 -10.82
C ALA A 180 17.72 9.00 -9.36
N ALA A 181 16.41 8.94 -9.15
CA ALA A 181 15.82 8.80 -7.82
C ALA A 181 16.18 7.46 -7.15
N CYS A 182 16.13 6.35 -7.91
CA CYS A 182 16.53 5.03 -7.44
C CYS A 182 18.01 4.97 -7.06
N GLN A 183 18.89 5.53 -7.89
CA GLN A 183 20.33 5.59 -7.58
C GLN A 183 20.56 6.43 -6.31
N ALA A 184 19.90 7.58 -6.18
CA ALA A 184 19.98 8.39 -4.96
C ALA A 184 19.49 7.64 -3.72
N LEU A 185 18.41 6.85 -3.84
CA LEU A 185 17.90 6.01 -2.74
C LEU A 185 18.95 4.98 -2.31
N LYS A 186 19.56 4.25 -3.24
CA LYS A 186 20.61 3.28 -2.94
C LYS A 186 21.82 3.92 -2.28
N THR A 187 22.31 5.03 -2.83
CA THR A 187 23.46 5.74 -2.27
C THR A 187 23.18 6.23 -0.85
N LYS A 188 21.98 6.78 -0.59
CA LYS A 188 21.63 7.32 0.73
C LYS A 188 21.35 6.26 1.78
N THR A 189 20.87 5.08 1.39
CA THR A 189 20.50 4.01 2.32
C THR A 189 21.55 2.91 2.45
N GLY A 190 22.49 2.82 1.51
CA GLY A 190 23.53 1.79 1.48
C GLY A 190 23.05 0.42 0.99
N PHE A 191 21.83 0.30 0.47
CA PHE A 191 21.27 -0.98 -0.01
C PHE A 191 21.24 -1.06 -1.55
N PRO A 192 22.25 -1.66 -2.20
CA PRO A 192 22.31 -1.75 -3.66
C PRO A 192 21.25 -2.67 -4.28
N VAL A 193 20.64 -3.55 -3.47
CA VAL A 193 19.57 -4.48 -3.91
C VAL A 193 18.21 -3.80 -4.09
N LEU A 194 18.05 -2.54 -3.67
CA LEU A 194 16.77 -1.84 -3.81
C LEU A 194 16.41 -1.66 -5.29
N LYS A 195 15.29 -2.25 -5.69
CA LYS A 195 14.69 -2.09 -7.01
C LYS A 195 13.37 -1.32 -6.91
N PRO A 196 13.10 -0.36 -7.79
CA PRO A 196 11.80 0.32 -7.88
C PRO A 196 10.63 -0.67 -7.93
N ASN A 197 9.65 -0.51 -7.04
CA ASN A 197 8.43 -1.33 -7.03
C ASN A 197 7.14 -0.53 -7.25
N GLY A 198 7.16 0.78 -7.02
CA GLY A 198 6.01 1.63 -7.29
C GLY A 198 6.22 3.08 -6.88
N VAL A 199 5.25 3.91 -7.26
CA VAL A 199 5.15 5.31 -6.84
C VAL A 199 3.77 5.57 -6.26
N SER A 200 3.71 6.33 -5.18
CA SER A 200 2.45 6.74 -4.55
C SER A 200 2.65 8.04 -3.80
N PHE A 201 1.57 8.77 -3.59
CA PHE A 201 1.52 9.76 -2.52
C PHE A 201 1.61 9.01 -1.19
N TYR A 202 2.44 9.50 -0.27
CA TYR A 202 2.56 8.87 1.04
C TYR A 202 1.32 9.22 1.86
N PRO A 203 0.57 8.23 2.36
CA PRO A 203 -0.67 8.54 3.05
C PRO A 203 -0.37 9.18 4.41
N SER A 204 -1.05 10.28 4.72
CA SER A 204 -0.91 11.00 6.00
C SER A 204 -1.67 10.31 7.14
N PHE A 205 -1.60 8.98 7.27
CA PHE A 205 -2.30 8.23 8.33
C PHE A 205 -1.76 8.51 9.74
N GLN A 206 -0.80 9.42 9.89
CA GLN A 206 -0.32 9.91 11.18
C GLN A 206 -1.12 11.15 11.58
N LEU A 207 -1.71 11.13 12.78
CA LEU A 207 -2.31 12.30 13.41
C LEU A 207 -1.25 13.06 14.23
N PRO A 208 -1.17 14.41 14.16
CA PRO A 208 -1.95 15.27 13.26
C PRO A 208 -1.51 15.07 11.81
N ALA A 209 -2.48 15.03 10.90
CA ALA A 209 -2.22 14.87 9.47
C ALA A 209 -1.26 15.97 8.99
N LEU A 210 -0.01 15.60 8.71
CA LEU A 210 0.92 16.50 8.03
C LEU A 210 0.38 16.77 6.62
N PRO A 211 0.47 18.01 6.10
CA PRO A 211 0.34 18.23 4.68
C PRO A 211 1.63 17.77 4.02
N THR A 212 1.67 16.54 3.49
CA THR A 212 2.59 16.26 2.37
C THR A 212 1.92 15.29 1.41
N GLY A 213 1.22 15.84 0.42
CA GLY A 213 0.82 15.13 -0.80
C GLY A 213 2.00 14.94 -1.76
N GLU A 214 3.18 14.72 -1.20
CA GLU A 214 4.42 14.56 -1.95
C GLU A 214 4.50 13.13 -2.48
N PRO A 215 4.95 12.96 -3.73
CA PRO A 215 5.14 11.65 -4.31
C PRO A 215 6.41 10.98 -3.76
N TYR A 216 6.31 9.67 -3.51
CA TYR A 216 7.42 8.82 -3.10
C TYR A 216 7.65 7.73 -4.13
N LEU A 217 8.92 7.43 -4.38
CA LEU A 217 9.36 6.20 -5.01
C LEU A 217 9.60 5.17 -3.92
N PHE A 218 8.91 4.04 -4.02
CA PHE A 218 9.13 2.89 -3.17
C PHE A 218 10.03 1.89 -3.89
N SER A 219 10.80 1.14 -3.12
CA SER A 219 11.68 0.10 -3.63
C SER A 219 11.78 -1.04 -2.63
N ALA A 220 12.08 -2.24 -3.13
CA ALA A 220 12.32 -3.41 -2.30
C ALA A 220 13.45 -4.24 -2.90
N GLY A 221 14.06 -5.09 -2.08
CA GLY A 221 15.11 -6.00 -2.53
C GLY A 221 15.36 -7.11 -1.52
N THR A 222 15.90 -8.23 -1.98
CA THR A 222 16.34 -9.34 -1.13
C THR A 222 17.80 -9.16 -0.75
N ILE A 223 18.08 -9.13 0.55
CA ILE A 223 19.45 -9.08 1.09
C ILE A 223 20.03 -10.50 1.14
N ASP A 224 19.26 -11.43 1.67
CA ASP A 224 19.62 -12.84 1.80
C ASP A 224 18.36 -13.72 1.84
N SER A 225 18.13 -14.49 0.78
CA SER A 225 16.98 -15.38 0.68
C SER A 225 17.05 -16.58 1.62
N THR A 226 18.26 -17.01 2.03
CA THR A 226 18.44 -18.17 2.92
C THR A 226 18.07 -17.85 4.36
N MET A 227 18.23 -16.58 4.75
CA MET A 227 17.84 -16.05 6.06
C MET A 227 16.50 -15.31 6.05
N ASN A 228 15.77 -15.33 4.92
CA ASN A 228 14.54 -14.55 4.72
C ASN A 228 14.72 -13.05 5.00
N ARG A 229 15.87 -12.46 4.62
CA ARG A 229 16.18 -11.04 4.86
C ARG A 229 15.94 -10.22 3.60
N CYS A 230 15.08 -9.23 3.72
CA CYS A 230 14.77 -8.26 2.69
C CYS A 230 14.92 -6.84 3.22
N VAL A 231 14.93 -5.88 2.30
CA VAL A 231 14.89 -4.46 2.60
C VAL A 231 13.74 -3.81 1.84
N SER A 232 13.06 -2.89 2.51
CA SER A 232 12.13 -1.97 1.88
C SER A 232 12.68 -0.56 2.02
N GLY A 233 12.61 0.23 0.97
CA GLY A 233 13.14 1.58 0.91
C GLY A 233 12.17 2.53 0.26
N ARG A 234 12.31 3.81 0.57
CA ARG A 234 11.55 4.88 -0.06
C ARG A 234 12.37 6.14 -0.16
N ILE A 235 12.12 6.92 -1.20
CA ILE A 235 12.66 8.27 -1.35
C ILE A 235 11.54 9.24 -1.74
N ASN A 236 11.49 10.36 -1.02
CA ASN A 236 10.62 11.48 -1.34
C ASN A 236 11.13 12.14 -2.62
N LEU A 237 10.29 12.23 -3.65
CA LEU A 237 10.69 12.71 -4.97
C LEU A 237 10.77 14.24 -5.06
N VAL A 238 10.34 14.98 -4.02
CA VAL A 238 10.41 16.44 -3.93
C VAL A 238 11.56 16.88 -3.03
N THR A 239 11.72 16.26 -1.86
CA THR A 239 12.76 16.64 -0.88
C THR A 239 14.04 15.81 -1.01
N GLY A 240 13.97 14.65 -1.64
CA GLY A 240 15.06 13.68 -1.71
C GLY A 240 15.36 12.97 -0.38
N SER A 241 14.54 13.15 0.66
CA SER A 241 14.64 12.40 1.91
C SER A 241 14.43 10.90 1.65
N ALA A 242 15.35 10.07 2.14
CA ALA A 242 15.38 8.63 1.90
C ALA A 242 15.40 7.85 3.21
N GLN A 243 14.72 6.71 3.24
CA GLN A 243 14.67 5.79 4.37
C GLN A 243 14.65 4.36 3.85
N ALA A 244 15.25 3.44 4.60
CA ALA A 244 15.16 2.00 4.36
C ALA A 244 15.08 1.24 5.68
N GLU A 245 14.38 0.11 5.65
CA GLU A 245 14.19 -0.78 6.78
C GLU A 245 14.39 -2.23 6.32
N GLU A 246 15.24 -2.94 7.04
CA GLU A 246 15.42 -4.38 6.88
C GLU A 246 14.29 -5.14 7.61
N GLY A 247 13.84 -6.25 7.04
CA GLY A 247 12.84 -7.09 7.64
C GLY A 247 12.74 -8.46 6.96
N PRO A 248 11.82 -9.31 7.43
CA PRO A 248 11.52 -10.55 6.73
C PRO A 248 11.01 -10.25 5.31
N CYS A 249 11.36 -11.09 4.33
CA CYS A 249 10.76 -10.98 3.01
C CYS A 249 9.25 -11.21 3.10
N ARG A 250 8.47 -10.33 2.45
CA ARG A 250 7.02 -10.52 2.33
C ARG A 250 6.76 -11.58 1.27
N ILE A 251 5.78 -12.44 1.53
CA ILE A 251 5.21 -13.30 0.49
C ILE A 251 4.35 -12.38 -0.36
N GLU A 252 4.72 -12.22 -1.62
CA GLU A 252 3.92 -11.51 -2.63
C GLU A 252 2.90 -12.45 -3.28
#